data_AF-A0A956THE0-F1
#
_entry.id   AF-A0A956THE0-F1
#
_cell.length_a   1.000
_cell.length_b   1.000
_cell.length_c   1.000
_cell.angle_alpha   90.00
_cell.angle_beta   90.00
_cell.angle_gamma   90.00
#
_symmetry.space_group_name_H-M   'P 1'
#
loop_
_entity.id
_entity.type
_entity.pdbx_description
1 polymer ?
#
loop_
_entity_poly.entity_id
_entity_poly.type
_entity_poly.pdbx_seq_one_letter_code
_entity_poly.pdbx_strand_id
1 'polypeptide(L)'
;MTQPGEDDLVRNLDTQSRRLADVESAIEALLNDEGTQFEAPINSPSATAYEELTRANDLLRQQRTWSEVDFDAALTPPIRARLESWESRQRLRWGRSDFVVVGLAGLTGSLACIFDDQIDALARSAMGWLKSTDLVRGWELDARGMPIDYTGPKFGGPGHRMRSAGHDMGRPFAALQQIRTGVFEGVYWEDGARHVFNTAPGAYEPVSALGPALVLWLKHLLADVVTPMSLPLPGFTHLYELPVRELRVAAHQMYDGKEWGTGYNVRNALVTPTLMVMLVDVVVRVH
;
A
#
# COMPACT_ATOMS: atom_id res chain seq x y z
N MET A 1 3.43 -14.41 19.69
CA MET A 1 3.89 -15.69 20.25
C MET A 1 5.10 -15.37 21.10
N THR A 2 4.89 -15.10 22.38
CA THR A 2 5.95 -14.93 23.39
C THR A 2 6.68 -16.27 23.56
N GLN A 3 7.98 -16.22 23.84
CA GLN A 3 8.73 -17.46 24.04
C GLN A 3 8.24 -18.17 25.31
N PRO A 4 8.26 -19.53 25.38
CA PRO A 4 7.74 -20.29 26.51
C PRO A 4 8.29 -19.89 27.89
N GLY A 5 9.45 -19.23 27.97
CA GLY A 5 10.03 -18.76 29.23
C GLY A 5 9.66 -17.32 29.65
N GLU A 6 9.13 -16.48 28.75
CA GLU A 6 8.71 -15.11 29.08
C GLU A 6 7.43 -15.10 29.91
N ASP A 7 6.47 -15.95 29.57
CA ASP A 7 5.17 -16.02 30.26
C ASP A 7 5.34 -16.50 31.72
N ASP A 8 6.32 -17.36 31.98
CA ASP A 8 6.66 -17.83 33.33
C ASP A 8 7.29 -16.71 34.17
N LEU A 9 8.18 -15.91 33.58
CA LEU A 9 8.85 -14.81 34.27
C LEU A 9 7.84 -13.75 34.73
N VAL A 10 6.97 -13.31 33.81
CA VAL A 10 5.95 -12.30 34.08
C VAL A 10 4.98 -12.77 35.17
N ARG A 11 4.53 -14.04 35.07
CA ARG A 11 3.65 -14.66 36.06
C ARG A 11 4.31 -14.80 37.44
N ASN A 12 5.59 -15.17 37.47
CA ASN A 12 6.35 -15.26 38.71
C ASN A 12 6.52 -13.90 39.39
N LEU A 13 6.82 -12.84 38.63
CA LEU A 13 6.99 -11.49 39.15
C LEU A 13 5.68 -10.93 39.73
N ASP A 14 4.55 -11.07 39.02
CA ASP A 14 3.23 -10.72 39.56
C ASP A 14 2.91 -11.49 40.86
N THR A 15 3.21 -12.78 40.89
CA THR A 15 2.97 -13.61 42.09
C THR A 15 3.81 -13.14 43.28
N GLN A 16 5.08 -12.80 43.08
CA GLN A 16 5.92 -12.28 44.18
C GLN A 16 5.49 -10.87 44.62
N SER A 17 5.04 -10.02 43.70
CA SER A 17 4.52 -8.70 44.04
C SER A 17 3.27 -8.78 44.92
N ARG A 18 2.30 -9.64 44.57
CA ARG A 18 1.09 -9.85 45.40
C ARG A 18 1.43 -10.35 46.80
N ARG A 19 2.41 -11.27 46.90
CA ARG A 19 2.88 -11.77 48.20
C ARG A 19 3.56 -10.67 49.02
N LEU A 20 4.31 -9.77 48.38
CA LEU A 20 4.90 -8.62 49.07
C LEU A 20 3.81 -7.68 49.59
N ALA A 21 2.78 -7.40 48.79
CA ALA A 21 1.64 -6.59 49.20
C ALA A 21 0.87 -7.22 50.38
N ASP A 22 0.68 -8.55 50.38
CA ASP A 22 0.08 -9.27 51.51
C ASP A 22 0.91 -9.10 52.79
N VAL A 23 2.25 -9.17 52.69
CA VAL A 23 3.16 -8.96 53.82
C VAL A 23 3.16 -7.51 54.31
N GLU A 24 3.14 -6.54 53.39
CA GLU A 24 3.08 -5.11 53.74
C GLU A 24 1.76 -4.77 54.44
N SER A 25 0.63 -5.26 53.92
CA SER A 25 -0.69 -5.10 54.55
C SER A 25 -0.75 -5.79 55.92
N ALA A 26 -0.14 -6.96 56.06
CA ALA A 26 -0.01 -7.66 57.33
C ALA A 26 0.77 -6.84 58.38
N ILE A 27 1.88 -6.22 57.97
CA ILE A 27 2.68 -5.38 58.86
C ILE A 27 1.90 -4.13 59.27
N GLU A 28 1.20 -3.50 58.33
CA GLU A 28 0.41 -2.29 58.60
C GLU A 28 -0.73 -2.58 59.60
N ALA A 29 -1.46 -3.69 59.43
CA ALA A 29 -2.51 -4.11 60.37
C ALA A 29 -1.96 -4.38 61.78
N LEU A 30 -0.78 -5.01 61.88
CA LEU A 30 -0.10 -5.24 63.16
C LEU A 30 0.34 -3.93 63.83
N LEU A 31 0.81 -2.95 63.05
CA LEU A 31 1.23 -1.65 63.57
C LEU A 31 0.05 -0.80 64.06
N ASN A 32 -1.14 -0.99 63.47
CA ASN A 32 -2.35 -0.24 63.78
C ASN A 32 -3.21 -0.88 64.89
N ASP A 33 -2.74 -1.98 65.51
CA ASP A 33 -3.45 -2.72 66.57
C ASP A 33 -4.86 -3.20 66.15
N GLU A 34 -5.04 -3.43 64.84
CA GLU A 34 -6.28 -3.95 64.28
C GLU A 34 -6.39 -5.45 64.57
N GLY A 35 -6.95 -5.77 65.74
CA GLY A 35 -7.16 -7.14 66.18
C GLY A 35 -8.06 -7.93 65.21
N THR A 36 -7.45 -8.71 64.32
CA THR A 36 -8.16 -9.71 63.51
C THR A 36 -7.31 -10.93 63.22
N GLN A 37 -7.96 -12.09 63.11
CA GLN A 37 -7.35 -13.39 62.84
C GLN A 37 -6.39 -13.31 61.64
N PHE A 38 -5.12 -13.52 61.92
CA PHE A 38 -4.05 -13.45 60.95
C PHE A 38 -3.88 -14.81 60.25
N GLU A 39 -4.17 -14.88 58.95
CA GLU A 39 -3.59 -15.94 58.12
C GLU A 39 -2.12 -15.59 57.89
N ALA A 40 -1.22 -16.39 58.48
CA ALA A 40 0.20 -16.21 58.25
C ALA A 40 0.50 -16.22 56.74
N PRO A 41 1.28 -15.25 56.22
CA PRO A 41 1.66 -15.23 54.83
C PRO A 41 2.32 -16.57 54.49
N ILE A 42 1.84 -17.21 53.41
CA ILE A 42 2.34 -18.51 52.99
C ILE A 42 3.84 -18.36 52.74
N ASN A 43 4.65 -19.11 53.51
CA ASN A 43 6.10 -19.07 53.44
C ASN A 43 6.58 -19.22 52.00
N SER A 44 7.55 -18.40 51.62
CA SER A 44 8.25 -18.60 50.35
C SER A 44 8.88 -19.98 50.38
N PRO A 45 8.70 -20.79 49.33
CA PRO A 45 9.53 -21.97 49.17
C PRO A 45 10.99 -21.50 49.22
N SER A 46 11.83 -22.19 49.98
CA SER A 46 13.29 -22.04 49.90
C SER A 46 13.80 -22.68 48.60
N ALA A 47 13.18 -22.34 47.46
CA ALA A 47 13.46 -22.92 46.17
C ALA A 47 14.86 -22.50 45.74
N THR A 48 15.73 -23.48 45.50
CA THR A 48 17.09 -23.26 45.01
C THR A 48 17.12 -23.18 43.48
N ALA A 49 16.02 -23.55 42.80
CA ALA A 49 15.88 -23.53 41.34
C ALA A 49 14.63 -22.76 40.85
N TYR A 50 14.74 -22.14 39.68
CA TYR A 50 13.68 -21.32 39.07
C TYR A 50 12.39 -22.11 38.74
N GLU A 51 12.52 -23.35 38.30
CA GLU A 51 11.37 -24.22 38.00
C GLU A 51 10.56 -24.56 39.26
N GLU A 52 11.24 -24.76 40.39
CA GLU A 52 10.59 -25.03 41.67
C GLU A 52 9.82 -23.81 42.18
N LEU A 53 10.42 -22.62 42.03
CA LEU A 53 9.75 -21.35 42.32
C LEU A 53 8.50 -21.19 41.45
N THR A 54 8.62 -21.47 40.14
CA THR A 54 7.50 -21.36 39.20
C THR A 54 6.36 -22.31 39.56
N ARG A 55 6.67 -23.59 39.85
CA ARG A 55 5.66 -24.57 40.27
C ARG A 55 4.97 -24.18 41.57
N ALA A 56 5.72 -23.67 42.54
CA ALA A 56 5.14 -23.23 43.80
C ALA A 56 4.26 -21.98 43.64
N ASN A 57 4.68 -21.03 42.80
CA ASN A 57 3.87 -19.88 42.43
C ASN A 57 2.59 -20.31 41.74
N ASP A 58 2.64 -21.24 40.78
CA ASP A 58 1.46 -21.74 40.07
C ASP A 58 0.45 -22.40 41.02
N LEU A 59 0.94 -23.19 41.99
CA LEU A 59 0.08 -23.78 43.03
C LEU A 59 -0.56 -22.71 43.92
N LEU A 60 0.20 -21.70 44.34
CA LEU A 60 -0.32 -20.60 45.15
C LEU A 60 -1.38 -19.81 44.38
N ARG A 61 -1.13 -19.52 43.10
CA ARG A 61 -2.09 -18.84 42.23
C ARG A 61 -3.38 -19.64 42.09
N GLN A 62 -3.31 -20.96 41.95
CA GLN A 62 -4.49 -21.82 41.92
C GLN A 62 -5.27 -21.76 43.26
N GLN A 63 -4.58 -21.82 44.40
CA GLN A 63 -5.20 -21.73 45.72
C GLN A 63 -5.89 -20.38 45.96
N ARG A 64 -5.25 -19.28 45.54
CA ARG A 64 -5.76 -17.91 45.68
C ARG A 64 -6.68 -17.47 44.54
N THR A 65 -6.93 -18.36 43.57
CA THR A 65 -7.74 -18.09 42.35
C THR A 65 -7.22 -16.88 41.56
N TRP A 66 -5.89 -16.69 41.50
CA TRP A 66 -5.25 -15.64 40.71
C TRP A 66 -5.08 -16.09 39.25
N SER A 67 -6.15 -15.97 38.48
CA SER A 67 -6.14 -16.33 37.05
C SER A 67 -5.52 -15.26 36.16
N GLU A 68 -5.58 -13.99 36.56
CA GLU A 68 -5.04 -12.86 35.79
C GLU A 68 -3.62 -12.49 36.24
N VAL A 69 -2.77 -12.16 35.28
CA VAL A 69 -1.40 -11.70 35.53
C VAL A 69 -1.36 -10.19 35.33
N ASP A 70 -1.10 -9.45 36.41
CA ASP A 70 -0.96 -7.99 36.36
C ASP A 70 0.51 -7.61 36.53
N PHE A 71 1.24 -7.69 35.42
CA PHE A 71 2.66 -7.34 35.41
C PHE A 71 2.91 -5.87 35.74
N ASP A 72 2.01 -4.98 35.31
CA ASP A 72 2.19 -3.55 35.54
C ASP A 72 2.11 -3.21 37.03
N ALA A 73 1.21 -3.86 37.78
CA ALA A 73 1.15 -3.75 39.23
C ALA A 73 2.43 -4.25 39.93
N ALA A 74 3.13 -5.21 39.34
CA ALA A 74 4.39 -5.73 39.87
C ALA A 74 5.58 -4.78 39.69
N LEU A 75 5.46 -3.77 38.84
CA LEU A 75 6.53 -2.81 38.55
C LEU A 75 6.38 -1.54 39.38
N THR A 76 7.46 -1.13 40.06
CA THR A 76 7.53 0.20 40.66
C THR A 76 7.49 1.28 39.58
N PRO A 77 6.98 2.51 39.87
CA PRO A 77 6.90 3.58 38.87
C PRO A 77 8.23 3.87 38.14
N PRO A 78 9.41 3.87 38.80
CA PRO A 78 10.68 4.06 38.12
C PRO A 78 11.06 2.92 37.17
N ILE A 79 10.74 1.67 37.51
CA ILE A 79 11.02 0.51 36.66
C ILE A 79 10.08 0.50 35.45
N ARG A 80 8.81 0.84 35.66
CA ARG A 80 7.81 1.00 34.58
C ARG A 80 8.27 2.01 33.54
N ALA A 81 8.69 3.20 33.97
CA ALA A 81 9.20 4.24 33.07
C ALA A 81 10.45 3.80 32.28
N ARG A 82 11.33 2.98 32.90
CA ARG A 82 12.50 2.40 32.20
C ARG A 82 12.10 1.35 31.18
N LEU A 83 11.13 0.49 31.51
CA LEU A 83 10.60 -0.50 30.59
C LEU A 83 9.94 0.19 29.39
N GLU A 84 9.07 1.16 29.61
CA GLU A 84 8.45 1.97 28.54
C GLU A 84 9.51 2.67 27.67
N SER A 85 10.58 3.21 28.27
CA SER A 85 11.69 3.80 27.54
C SER A 85 12.49 2.79 26.71
N TRP A 86 12.60 1.55 27.17
CA TRP A 86 13.30 0.49 26.44
C TRP A 86 12.40 -0.06 25.32
N GLU A 87 11.13 -0.35 25.61
CA GLU A 87 10.15 -0.82 24.63
C GLU A 87 9.94 0.18 23.49
N SER A 88 9.87 1.49 23.80
CA SER A 88 9.77 2.55 22.78
C SER A 88 11.01 2.61 21.89
N ARG A 89 12.22 2.46 22.46
CA ARG A 89 13.48 2.41 21.68
C ARG A 89 13.59 1.17 20.80
N GLN A 90 13.01 0.05 21.24
CA GLN A 90 12.99 -1.21 20.48
C GLN A 90 11.79 -1.33 19.54
N ARG A 91 10.85 -0.36 19.56
CA ARG A 91 9.61 -0.35 18.75
C ARG A 91 8.77 -1.63 18.89
N LEU A 92 8.79 -2.25 20.07
CA LEU A 92 8.16 -3.56 20.30
C LEU A 92 6.63 -3.49 20.39
N ARG A 93 6.08 -2.33 20.78
CA ARG A 93 4.63 -2.10 20.89
C ARG A 93 4.27 -0.73 20.31
N TRP A 94 3.20 -0.69 19.52
CA TRP A 94 2.66 0.56 19.01
C TRP A 94 2.01 1.34 20.15
N GLY A 95 2.49 2.56 20.39
CA GLY A 95 1.89 3.51 21.31
C GLY A 95 0.77 4.31 20.66
N ARG A 96 0.06 5.10 21.47
CA ARG A 96 -1.01 6.00 20.97
C ARG A 96 -0.50 6.99 19.92
N SER A 97 0.74 7.47 20.06
CA SER A 97 1.39 8.34 19.08
C SER A 97 1.54 7.67 17.72
N ASP A 98 1.88 6.38 17.66
CA ASP A 98 2.06 5.64 16.41
C ASP A 98 0.73 5.51 15.66
N PHE A 99 -0.35 5.20 16.37
CA PHE A 99 -1.69 5.17 15.79
C PHE A 99 -2.15 6.54 15.28
N VAL A 100 -1.85 7.61 16.01
CA VAL A 100 -2.16 8.97 15.58
C VAL A 100 -1.37 9.34 14.32
N VAL A 101 -0.09 8.98 14.25
CA VAL A 101 0.79 9.28 13.11
C VAL A 101 0.36 8.51 11.87
N VAL A 102 0.09 7.20 12.00
CA VAL A 102 -0.43 6.39 10.90
C VAL A 102 -1.81 6.88 10.45
N GLY A 103 -2.67 7.25 11.39
CA GLY A 103 -3.97 7.85 11.11
C GLY A 103 -3.87 9.17 10.34
N LEU A 104 -2.99 10.08 10.77
CA LEU A 104 -2.73 11.35 10.08
C LEU A 104 -2.08 11.14 8.71
N ALA A 105 -1.19 10.16 8.57
CA ALA A 105 -0.58 9.79 7.29
C ALA A 105 -1.62 9.25 6.31
N GLY A 106 -2.52 8.36 6.76
CA GLY A 106 -3.64 7.85 5.97
C GLY A 106 -4.66 8.93 5.60
N LEU A 107 -4.99 9.83 6.53
CA LEU A 107 -5.84 10.99 6.29
C LEU A 107 -5.20 11.93 5.25
N THR A 108 -3.90 12.22 5.39
CA THR A 108 -3.16 13.07 4.46
C THR A 108 -3.10 12.44 3.07
N GLY A 109 -2.87 11.13 2.96
CA GLY A 109 -2.92 10.42 1.68
C GLY A 109 -4.30 10.42 1.04
N SER A 110 -5.36 10.26 1.85
CA SER A 110 -6.75 10.31 1.38
C SER A 110 -7.14 11.72 0.92
N LEU A 111 -6.76 12.74 1.69
CA LEU A 111 -6.95 14.13 1.32
C LEU A 111 -6.13 14.48 0.08
N ALA A 112 -4.90 14.00 -0.05
CA ALA A 112 -4.08 14.19 -1.25
C ALA A 112 -4.76 13.61 -2.49
N CYS A 113 -5.42 12.45 -2.39
CA CYS A 113 -6.20 11.88 -3.50
C CYS A 113 -7.44 12.73 -3.85
N ILE A 114 -8.10 13.33 -2.87
CA ILE A 114 -9.29 14.19 -3.08
C ILE A 114 -8.89 15.58 -3.61
N PHE A 115 -7.80 16.14 -3.10
CA PHE A 115 -7.25 17.41 -3.58
C PHE A 115 -6.55 17.25 -4.93
N ASP A 116 -6.18 16.03 -5.35
CA ASP A 116 -5.61 15.75 -6.67
C ASP A 116 -6.52 16.30 -7.77
N ASP A 117 -7.82 16.03 -7.74
CA ASP A 117 -8.77 16.50 -8.76
C ASP A 117 -8.90 18.04 -8.83
N GLN A 118 -8.86 18.72 -7.68
CA GLN A 118 -8.94 20.18 -7.60
C GLN A 118 -7.62 20.84 -7.97
N ILE A 119 -6.50 20.26 -7.54
CA ILE A 119 -5.15 20.70 -7.91
C ILE A 119 -4.95 20.46 -9.41
N ASP A 120 -5.45 19.36 -9.99
CA ASP A 120 -5.37 19.10 -11.42
C ASP A 120 -6.17 20.13 -12.22
N ALA A 121 -7.39 20.45 -11.78
CA ALA A 121 -8.21 21.49 -12.41
C ALA A 121 -7.52 22.87 -12.32
N LEU A 122 -6.97 23.20 -11.15
CA LEU A 122 -6.25 24.44 -10.90
C LEU A 122 -4.94 24.50 -11.69
N ALA A 123 -4.17 23.42 -11.72
CA ALA A 123 -2.92 23.26 -12.44
C ALA A 123 -3.14 23.34 -13.95
N ARG A 124 -4.18 22.67 -14.48
CA ARG A 124 -4.59 22.79 -15.89
C ARG A 124 -5.03 24.22 -16.24
N SER A 125 -5.73 24.90 -15.34
CA SER A 125 -6.13 26.30 -15.52
C SER A 125 -4.91 27.23 -15.48
N ALA A 126 -4.03 27.06 -14.49
CA ALA A 126 -2.84 27.86 -14.27
C ALA A 126 -1.76 27.62 -15.34
N MET A 127 -1.69 26.42 -15.91
CA MET A 127 -0.81 26.06 -17.04
C MET A 127 -1.52 26.17 -18.39
N GLY A 128 -2.74 26.71 -18.45
CA GLY A 128 -3.46 26.91 -19.71
C GLY A 128 -2.67 27.75 -20.72
N TRP A 129 -1.81 28.66 -20.24
CA TRP A 129 -0.91 29.45 -21.09
C TRP A 129 0.15 28.60 -21.80
N LEU A 130 0.61 27.48 -21.22
CA LEU A 130 1.59 26.59 -21.86
C LEU A 130 1.06 26.02 -23.18
N LYS A 131 -0.25 25.83 -23.31
CA LYS A 131 -0.89 25.39 -24.58
C LYS A 131 -0.68 26.37 -25.73
N SER A 132 -0.41 27.64 -25.43
CA SER A 132 -0.12 28.65 -26.45
C SER A 132 1.33 28.67 -26.92
N THR A 133 2.22 27.92 -26.26
CA THR A 133 3.63 27.81 -26.67
C THR A 133 3.79 26.95 -27.91
N ASP A 134 4.74 27.32 -28.79
CA ASP A 134 5.02 26.56 -30.01
C ASP A 134 5.46 25.11 -29.72
N LEU A 135 6.08 24.88 -28.56
CA LEU A 135 6.52 23.55 -28.13
C LEU A 135 5.33 22.64 -27.81
N VAL A 136 4.35 23.11 -27.02
CA VAL A 136 3.15 22.32 -26.70
C VAL A 136 2.25 22.18 -27.92
N ARG A 137 2.11 23.23 -28.73
CA ARG A 137 1.36 23.15 -30.00
C ARG A 137 1.98 22.16 -30.98
N GLY A 138 3.30 22.17 -31.12
CA GLY A 138 4.04 21.18 -31.92
C GLY A 138 3.84 19.76 -31.39
N TRP A 139 3.86 19.59 -30.06
CA TRP A 139 3.61 18.29 -29.43
C TRP A 139 2.16 17.80 -29.63
N GLU A 140 1.16 18.68 -29.53
CA GLU A 140 -0.25 18.33 -29.83
C GLU A 140 -0.46 17.99 -31.31
N LEU A 141 0.22 18.70 -32.22
CA LEU A 141 0.19 18.41 -33.66
C LEU A 141 0.83 17.06 -33.98
N ASP A 142 2.00 16.78 -33.38
CA ASP A 142 2.68 15.48 -33.48
C ASP A 142 1.76 14.34 -32.98
N ALA A 143 0.98 14.59 -31.92
CA ALA A 143 0.11 13.58 -31.30
C ALA A 143 -1.21 13.33 -32.07
N ARG A 144 -1.85 14.36 -32.64
CA ARG A 144 -3.21 14.27 -33.24
C ARG A 144 -3.29 13.55 -34.60
N GLY A 145 -2.18 13.04 -35.11
CA GLY A 145 -2.10 12.45 -36.45
C GLY A 145 -1.30 11.15 -36.49
N MET A 146 -1.27 10.39 -35.40
CA MET A 146 -0.50 9.15 -35.37
C MET A 146 -1.37 7.92 -35.66
N PRO A 147 -0.82 6.92 -36.38
CA PRO A 147 -1.52 5.68 -36.62
C PRO A 147 -1.87 4.97 -35.31
N ILE A 148 -0.98 5.01 -34.32
CA ILE A 148 -1.14 4.30 -33.05
C ILE A 148 -2.32 4.78 -32.18
N ASP A 149 -2.85 5.98 -32.43
CA ASP A 149 -3.96 6.62 -31.67
C ASP A 149 -5.27 6.64 -32.50
N TYR A 150 -5.46 5.66 -33.40
CA TYR A 150 -6.65 5.59 -34.23
C TYR A 150 -7.93 5.39 -33.39
N THR A 151 -8.88 6.31 -33.54
CA THR A 151 -10.16 6.33 -32.80
C THR A 151 -11.40 6.13 -33.68
N GLY A 152 -11.22 5.60 -34.90
CA GLY A 152 -12.32 5.39 -35.85
C GLY A 152 -13.27 4.23 -35.47
N PRO A 153 -14.16 3.81 -36.40
CA PRO A 153 -15.15 2.78 -36.14
C PRO A 153 -14.55 1.52 -35.51
N LYS A 154 -15.18 0.97 -34.46
CA LYS A 154 -14.70 -0.19 -33.65
C LYS A 154 -13.42 0.06 -32.84
N PHE A 155 -12.80 1.22 -32.92
CA PHE A 155 -11.61 1.61 -32.16
C PHE A 155 -11.80 2.95 -31.43
N GLY A 156 -13.03 3.43 -31.27
CA GLY A 156 -13.33 4.64 -30.51
C GLY A 156 -13.48 4.41 -29.00
N GLY A 157 -13.43 5.51 -28.25
CA GLY A 157 -13.68 5.55 -26.80
C GLY A 157 -12.47 5.20 -25.94
N PRO A 158 -12.61 5.27 -24.59
CA PRO A 158 -11.48 5.08 -23.66
C PRO A 158 -10.76 3.74 -23.85
N GLY A 159 -11.50 2.67 -24.18
CA GLY A 159 -10.95 1.32 -24.32
C GLY A 159 -10.09 1.07 -25.57
N HIS A 160 -9.94 2.03 -26.49
CA HIS A 160 -9.19 1.80 -27.73
C HIS A 160 -7.72 1.44 -27.50
N ARG A 161 -7.13 1.92 -26.39
CA ARG A 161 -5.74 1.67 -26.01
C ARG A 161 -5.41 0.18 -25.81
N MET A 162 -6.41 -0.65 -25.55
CA MET A 162 -6.28 -2.11 -25.41
C MET A 162 -6.37 -2.86 -26.75
N ARG A 163 -6.74 -2.18 -27.83
CA ARG A 163 -7.11 -2.78 -29.12
C ARG A 163 -6.00 -2.69 -30.17
N SER A 164 -4.90 -2.01 -29.87
CA SER A 164 -3.73 -1.90 -30.75
C SER A 164 -2.45 -1.96 -29.93
N ALA A 165 -1.33 -2.31 -30.57
CA ALA A 165 -0.03 -2.32 -29.90
C ALA A 165 0.49 -0.92 -29.53
N GLY A 166 -0.14 0.14 -30.05
CA GLY A 166 0.34 1.52 -29.96
C GLY A 166 0.60 2.03 -28.54
N HIS A 167 -0.26 1.63 -27.60
CA HIS A 167 -0.23 2.06 -26.20
C HIS A 167 0.35 0.99 -25.26
N ASP A 168 0.80 -0.15 -25.79
CA ASP A 168 1.32 -1.26 -24.99
C ASP A 168 2.84 -1.19 -24.90
N MET A 169 3.36 -0.86 -23.72
CA MET A 169 4.80 -0.82 -23.47
C MET A 169 5.50 -2.17 -23.65
N GLY A 170 4.75 -3.28 -23.62
CA GLY A 170 5.24 -4.62 -23.92
C GLY A 170 5.39 -4.91 -25.42
N ARG A 171 4.93 -4.02 -26.31
CA ARG A 171 4.96 -4.22 -27.77
C ARG A 171 5.60 -3.06 -28.55
N PRO A 172 6.79 -2.57 -28.13
CA PRO A 172 7.46 -1.42 -28.74
C PRO A 172 7.65 -1.57 -30.25
N PHE A 173 8.06 -2.74 -30.71
CA PHE A 173 8.36 -2.96 -32.13
C PHE A 173 7.11 -2.88 -33.02
N ALA A 174 5.97 -3.38 -32.54
CA ALA A 174 4.71 -3.30 -33.27
C ALA A 174 4.19 -1.85 -33.32
N ALA A 175 4.27 -1.11 -32.20
CA ALA A 175 3.94 0.31 -32.18
C ALA A 175 4.82 1.14 -33.14
N LEU A 176 6.14 0.93 -33.08
CA LEU A 176 7.10 1.60 -33.96
C LEU A 176 6.88 1.23 -35.43
N GLN A 177 6.51 -0.02 -35.74
CA GLN A 177 6.21 -0.42 -37.11
C GLN A 177 4.99 0.34 -37.66
N GLN A 178 3.93 0.51 -36.87
CA GLN A 178 2.76 1.29 -37.27
C GLN A 178 3.14 2.76 -37.56
N ILE A 179 3.91 3.39 -36.69
CA ILE A 179 4.42 4.77 -36.89
C ILE A 179 5.28 4.88 -38.16
N ARG A 180 6.20 3.92 -38.36
CA ARG A 180 7.14 3.95 -39.49
C ARG A 180 6.47 3.70 -40.84
N THR A 181 5.37 2.98 -40.84
CA THR A 181 4.61 2.65 -42.06
C THR A 181 3.42 3.60 -42.29
N GLY A 182 3.02 4.38 -41.29
CA GLY A 182 1.82 5.22 -41.38
C GLY A 182 0.53 4.39 -41.44
N VAL A 183 0.56 3.14 -40.95
CA VAL A 183 -0.57 2.21 -40.99
C VAL A 183 -0.93 1.83 -39.56
N PHE A 184 -2.18 2.09 -39.17
CA PHE A 184 -2.73 1.54 -37.94
C PHE A 184 -3.05 0.07 -38.14
N GLU A 185 -2.71 -0.76 -37.16
CA GLU A 185 -3.18 -2.13 -37.03
C GLU A 185 -3.80 -2.31 -35.65
N GLY A 186 -5.04 -2.78 -35.64
CA GLY A 186 -5.78 -3.06 -34.42
C GLY A 186 -6.59 -4.35 -34.53
N VAL A 187 -6.90 -4.92 -33.37
CA VAL A 187 -7.76 -6.10 -33.24
C VAL A 187 -9.07 -5.69 -32.60
N TYR A 188 -10.18 -6.23 -33.10
CA TYR A 188 -11.47 -6.16 -32.44
C TYR A 188 -12.18 -7.51 -32.54
N TRP A 189 -13.21 -7.67 -31.70
CA TRP A 189 -14.03 -8.87 -31.65
C TRP A 189 -15.48 -8.53 -31.97
N GLU A 190 -16.11 -9.32 -32.84
CA GLU A 190 -17.51 -9.20 -33.20
C GLU A 190 -18.09 -10.61 -33.32
N ASP A 191 -19.23 -10.86 -32.67
CA ASP A 191 -19.90 -12.18 -32.63
C ASP A 191 -18.98 -13.37 -32.28
N GLY A 192 -17.97 -13.12 -31.43
CA GLY A 192 -17.00 -14.13 -31.01
C GLY A 192 -15.88 -14.41 -32.01
N ALA A 193 -15.89 -13.77 -33.18
CA ALA A 193 -14.82 -13.83 -34.16
C ALA A 193 -13.79 -12.70 -33.96
N ARG A 194 -12.51 -13.03 -34.20
CA ARG A 194 -11.40 -12.07 -34.18
C ARG A 194 -11.29 -11.39 -35.53
N HIS A 195 -11.23 -10.07 -35.52
CA HIS A 195 -11.02 -9.25 -36.71
C HIS A 195 -9.76 -8.42 -36.54
N VAL A 196 -8.90 -8.43 -37.57
CA VAL A 196 -7.75 -7.52 -37.68
C VAL A 196 -8.15 -6.42 -38.64
N PHE A 197 -7.98 -5.18 -38.21
CA PHE A 197 -8.27 -4.00 -39.02
C PHE A 197 -6.96 -3.25 -39.29
N ASN A 198 -6.79 -2.88 -40.55
CA ASN A 198 -5.71 -2.01 -40.99
C ASN A 198 -6.29 -0.78 -41.67
N THR A 199 -5.73 0.40 -41.40
CA THR A 199 -6.02 1.57 -42.23
C THR A 199 -5.41 1.40 -43.62
N ALA A 200 -5.93 2.15 -44.59
CA ALA A 200 -5.34 2.19 -45.93
C ALA A 200 -3.86 2.65 -45.87
N PRO A 201 -2.99 2.16 -46.76
CA PRO A 201 -1.65 2.72 -46.91
C PRO A 201 -1.70 4.23 -47.16
N GLY A 202 -0.88 5.00 -46.44
CA GLY A 202 -0.88 6.47 -46.53
C GLY A 202 -2.02 7.16 -45.78
N ALA A 203 -2.78 6.46 -44.95
CA ALA A 203 -3.74 7.09 -44.04
C ALA A 203 -3.08 8.04 -43.04
N TYR A 204 -1.80 7.80 -42.73
CA TYR A 204 -0.97 8.64 -41.89
C TYR A 204 0.39 8.87 -42.56
N GLU A 205 1.01 10.01 -42.25
CA GLU A 205 2.37 10.32 -42.71
C GLU A 205 3.39 9.37 -42.07
N PRO A 206 4.12 8.56 -42.87
CA PRO A 206 5.05 7.57 -42.33
C PRO A 206 6.34 8.23 -41.82
N VAL A 207 6.76 7.85 -40.61
CA VAL A 207 8.04 8.30 -40.04
C VAL A 207 9.09 7.20 -40.22
N SER A 208 9.70 7.12 -41.41
CA SER A 208 10.55 5.99 -41.82
C SER A 208 11.78 5.75 -40.92
N ALA A 209 12.35 6.82 -40.35
CA ALA A 209 13.52 6.79 -39.49
C ALA A 209 13.18 6.35 -38.05
N LEU A 210 13.96 5.42 -37.50
CA LEU A 210 13.70 4.83 -36.18
C LEU A 210 13.78 5.84 -35.03
N GLY A 211 14.79 6.73 -35.04
CA GLY A 211 14.97 7.73 -33.97
C GLY A 211 13.76 8.66 -33.83
N PRO A 212 13.32 9.33 -34.92
CA PRO A 212 12.11 10.15 -34.90
C PRO A 212 10.85 9.35 -34.51
N ALA A 213 10.69 8.12 -35.00
CA ALA A 213 9.56 7.26 -34.61
C ALA A 213 9.57 6.92 -33.11
N LEU A 214 10.74 6.69 -32.52
CA LEU A 214 10.91 6.44 -31.09
C LEU A 214 10.55 7.67 -30.26
N VAL A 215 11.04 8.84 -30.65
CA VAL A 215 10.72 10.11 -29.98
C VAL A 215 9.22 10.37 -30.02
N LEU A 216 8.60 10.15 -31.17
CA LEU A 216 7.17 10.33 -31.37
C LEU A 216 6.35 9.35 -30.52
N TRP A 217 6.75 8.08 -30.47
CA TRP A 217 6.13 7.08 -29.61
C TRP A 217 6.24 7.44 -28.12
N LEU A 218 7.43 7.83 -27.64
CA LEU A 218 7.65 8.23 -26.26
C LEU A 218 6.84 9.47 -25.88
N LYS A 219 6.78 10.47 -26.78
CA LYS A 219 5.92 11.65 -26.64
C LYS A 219 4.46 11.27 -26.42
N HIS A 220 3.95 10.33 -27.21
CA HIS A 220 2.58 9.82 -27.09
C HIS A 220 2.35 9.11 -25.76
N LEU A 221 3.23 8.17 -25.41
CA LEU A 221 3.12 7.41 -24.17
C LEU A 221 3.16 8.32 -22.94
N LEU A 222 4.04 9.32 -22.91
CA LEU A 222 4.10 10.29 -21.82
C LEU A 222 2.81 11.10 -21.68
N ALA A 223 2.21 11.52 -22.80
CA ALA A 223 0.93 12.20 -22.80
C ALA A 223 -0.18 11.29 -22.26
N ASP A 224 -0.17 10.01 -22.63
CA ASP A 224 -1.17 9.05 -22.15
C ASP A 224 -0.99 8.69 -20.67
N VAL A 225 0.24 8.54 -20.15
CA VAL A 225 0.52 8.20 -18.75
C VAL A 225 -0.20 9.13 -17.78
N VAL A 226 -0.24 10.43 -18.10
CA VAL A 226 -0.83 11.48 -17.26
C VAL A 226 -2.34 11.63 -17.43
N THR A 227 -2.96 10.92 -18.38
CA THR A 227 -4.43 10.91 -18.50
C THR A 227 -5.09 10.06 -17.40
N PRO A 228 -6.36 10.31 -17.03
CA PRO A 228 -7.06 9.52 -16.01
C PRO A 228 -7.03 8.00 -16.27
N MET A 229 -7.25 7.59 -17.52
CA MET A 229 -7.20 6.18 -17.93
C MET A 229 -5.79 5.60 -18.00
N SER A 230 -4.76 6.46 -18.11
CA SER A 230 -3.36 6.09 -18.29
C SER A 230 -3.08 5.04 -19.38
N LEU A 231 -1.86 4.53 -19.45
CA LEU A 231 -1.48 3.43 -20.34
C LEU A 231 -1.89 2.07 -19.75
N PRO A 232 -2.27 1.09 -20.60
CA PRO A 232 -2.38 -0.29 -20.15
C PRO A 232 -1.02 -0.82 -19.68
N LEU A 233 -1.02 -1.79 -18.77
CA LEU A 233 0.21 -2.45 -18.37
C LEU A 233 0.83 -3.26 -19.52
N PRO A 234 2.16 -3.49 -19.51
CA PRO A 234 2.82 -4.28 -20.53
C PRO A 234 2.13 -5.63 -20.78
N GLY A 235 1.78 -5.91 -22.04
CA GLY A 235 1.19 -7.17 -22.50
C GLY A 235 -0.34 -7.25 -22.38
N PHE A 236 -1.01 -6.22 -21.86
CA PHE A 236 -2.47 -6.23 -21.73
C PHE A 236 -3.21 -6.32 -23.07
N THR A 237 -2.61 -5.80 -24.16
CA THR A 237 -3.22 -5.95 -25.49
C THR A 237 -3.20 -7.40 -25.97
N HIS A 238 -2.23 -8.21 -25.55
CA HIS A 238 -2.24 -9.64 -25.86
C HIS A 238 -3.38 -10.37 -25.14
N LEU A 239 -3.70 -9.99 -23.91
CA LEU A 239 -4.86 -10.55 -23.20
C LEU A 239 -6.17 -10.26 -23.95
N TYR A 240 -6.29 -9.07 -24.54
CA TYR A 240 -7.42 -8.70 -25.39
C TYR A 240 -7.44 -9.48 -26.72
N GLU A 241 -6.29 -9.89 -27.24
CA GLU A 241 -6.20 -10.67 -28.49
C GLU A 241 -6.52 -12.17 -28.34
N LEU A 242 -6.67 -12.68 -27.11
CA LEU A 242 -6.95 -14.10 -26.85
C LEU A 242 -8.39 -14.49 -27.25
N PRO A 243 -8.62 -15.74 -27.70
CA PRO A 243 -9.95 -16.23 -28.07
C PRO A 243 -10.92 -16.41 -26.89
N VAL A 244 -10.44 -16.29 -25.65
CA VAL A 244 -11.25 -16.45 -24.43
C VAL A 244 -11.94 -15.14 -24.08
N ARG A 245 -13.27 -15.08 -24.23
CA ARG A 245 -14.07 -13.86 -23.99
C ARG A 245 -13.92 -13.33 -22.57
N GLU A 246 -13.91 -14.24 -21.61
CA GLU A 246 -13.83 -13.95 -20.18
C GLU A 246 -12.52 -13.22 -19.85
N LEU A 247 -11.39 -13.69 -20.42
CA LEU A 247 -10.09 -13.04 -20.27
C LEU A 247 -10.06 -11.65 -20.91
N ARG A 248 -10.68 -11.48 -22.08
CA ARG A 248 -10.77 -10.18 -22.74
C ARG A 248 -11.58 -9.18 -21.91
N VAL A 249 -12.74 -9.60 -21.40
CA VAL A 249 -13.60 -8.77 -20.55
C VAL A 249 -12.88 -8.44 -19.25
N ALA A 250 -12.25 -9.42 -18.61
CA ALA A 250 -11.49 -9.23 -17.38
C ALA A 250 -10.33 -8.25 -17.60
N ALA A 251 -9.53 -8.40 -18.67
CA ALA A 251 -8.45 -7.47 -18.97
C ALA A 251 -8.97 -6.05 -19.24
N HIS A 252 -10.09 -5.91 -19.94
CA HIS A 252 -10.72 -4.61 -20.16
C HIS A 252 -11.23 -3.96 -18.87
N GLN A 253 -11.88 -4.73 -18.00
CA GLN A 253 -12.40 -4.26 -16.71
C GLN A 253 -11.28 -3.94 -15.72
N MET A 254 -10.23 -4.76 -15.70
CA MET A 254 -9.03 -4.49 -14.92
C MET A 254 -8.38 -3.20 -15.40
N TYR A 255 -8.30 -2.96 -16.70
CA TYR A 255 -7.75 -1.70 -17.23
C TYR A 255 -8.66 -0.48 -17.03
N ASP A 256 -9.99 -0.66 -17.06
CA ASP A 256 -10.97 0.43 -17.04
C ASP A 256 -10.78 1.31 -15.80
N GLY A 257 -10.14 2.46 -16.00
CA GLY A 257 -9.78 3.45 -14.99
C GLY A 257 -10.46 4.78 -15.25
N LYS A 258 -11.77 4.75 -15.53
CA LYS A 258 -12.58 5.93 -15.86
C LYS A 258 -12.62 6.96 -14.73
N GLU A 259 -12.37 6.52 -13.51
CA GLU A 259 -12.28 7.36 -12.31
C GLU A 259 -10.85 7.34 -11.74
N TRP A 260 -10.44 8.42 -11.08
CA TRP A 260 -9.09 8.51 -10.49
C TRP A 260 -8.90 7.45 -9.41
N GLY A 261 -7.74 6.78 -9.44
CA GLY A 261 -7.44 5.66 -8.53
C GLY A 261 -8.16 4.35 -8.86
N THR A 262 -8.92 4.29 -9.97
CA THR A 262 -9.55 3.05 -10.46
C THR A 262 -8.81 2.48 -11.67
N GLY A 263 -8.89 1.17 -11.86
CA GLY A 263 -8.20 0.46 -12.95
C GLY A 263 -6.72 0.17 -12.66
N TYR A 264 -6.23 -0.92 -13.23
CA TYR A 264 -4.88 -1.45 -13.14
C TYR A 264 -4.10 -1.01 -14.39
N ASN A 265 -3.78 0.29 -14.39
CA ASN A 265 -3.03 0.97 -15.44
C ASN A 265 -1.64 1.39 -14.92
N VAL A 266 -0.76 1.83 -15.81
CA VAL A 266 0.64 2.16 -15.48
C VAL A 266 0.73 3.21 -14.37
N ARG A 267 -0.14 4.23 -14.42
CA ARG A 267 -0.18 5.25 -13.38
C ARG A 267 -0.52 4.65 -12.02
N ASN A 268 -1.59 3.88 -11.88
CA ASN A 268 -1.96 3.31 -10.59
C ASN A 268 -0.99 2.21 -10.13
N ALA A 269 -0.34 1.51 -11.05
CA ALA A 269 0.68 0.51 -10.72
C ALA A 269 2.02 1.12 -10.28
N LEU A 270 2.33 2.35 -10.73
CA LEU A 270 3.58 3.04 -10.37
C LEU A 270 3.36 4.08 -9.28
N VAL A 271 2.44 5.02 -9.49
CA VAL A 271 2.24 6.20 -8.64
C VAL A 271 1.72 5.81 -7.26
N THR A 272 0.68 4.98 -7.19
CA THR A 272 0.08 4.62 -5.89
C THR A 272 1.05 3.80 -5.02
N PRO A 273 1.70 2.71 -5.49
CA PRO A 273 2.67 1.98 -4.69
C PRO A 273 3.92 2.79 -4.36
N THR A 274 4.44 3.59 -5.31
CA THR A 274 5.65 4.40 -5.06
C THR A 274 5.39 5.49 -4.03
N LEU A 275 4.24 6.17 -4.09
CA LEU A 275 3.84 7.14 -3.07
C LEU A 275 3.70 6.47 -1.69
N MET A 276 3.09 5.28 -1.63
CA MET A 276 2.96 4.54 -0.38
C MET A 276 4.33 4.14 0.19
N VAL A 277 5.25 3.65 -0.64
CA VAL A 277 6.60 3.28 -0.22
C VAL A 277 7.38 4.51 0.27
N MET A 278 7.29 5.64 -0.44
CA MET A 278 7.90 6.90 0.01
C MET A 278 7.31 7.37 1.34
N LEU A 279 5.99 7.28 1.52
CA LEU A 279 5.32 7.67 2.76
C LEU A 279 5.76 6.76 3.93
N VAL A 280 5.83 5.45 3.69
CA VAL A 280 6.34 4.49 4.68
C VAL A 280 7.79 4.77 5.02
N ASP A 281 8.65 5.04 4.05
CA ASP A 281 10.06 5.37 4.30
C ASP A 281 10.20 6.66 5.12
N VAL A 282 9.38 7.69 4.83
CA VAL A 282 9.31 8.91 5.65
C VAL A 282 8.86 8.59 7.07
N VAL A 283 7.79 7.81 7.26
CA VAL A 283 7.29 7.45 8.59
C VAL A 283 8.34 6.64 9.37
N VAL A 284 9.00 5.65 8.75
CA VAL A 284 10.02 4.81 9.40
C VAL A 284 11.28 5.60 9.75
N ARG A 285 11.63 6.64 8.99
CA ARG A 285 12.83 7.47 9.24
C ARG A 285 12.58 8.63 10.18
N VAL A 286 11.36 9.16 10.22
CA VAL A 286 10.99 10.32 11.06
C VAL A 286 10.40 9.89 12.40
N HIS A 287 9.83 8.70 12.49
CA HIS A 287 9.39 8.05 13.73
C HIS A 287 10.10 6.74 13.88
#